data_AF-A0A351JWB1-F1
#
_entry.id   AF-A0A351JWB1-F1
#
_cell.length_a   1.000
_cell.length_b   1.000
_cell.length_c   1.000
_cell.angle_alpha   90.00
_cell.angle_beta   90.00
_cell.angle_gamma   90.00
#
_symmetry.space_group_name_H-M   'P 1'
#
loop_
_entity.id
_entity.type
_entity.pdbx_description
1 polymer ?
#
loop_
_entity_poly.entity_id
_entity_poly.type
_entity_poly.pdbx_seq_one_letter_code
_entity_poly.pdbx_strand_id
1 'polypeptide(L)'
;MTRDRTAAAVLKILVLGGLDALAIWGGIILVGDARFLLAALLLVGVLGINFLFLSRRAYPLRYILPGLVFFLAMTVYPFAYTVRIAFTNFGTGHLLTQEQVIAILEERDYLPADHATYRFHAFRNEAGEMRLLLTTADGVTLLAVGDRL
;
A
#
# COMPACT_ATOMS: atom_id res chain seq x y z
N MET A 1 41.94 -1.77 -29.49
CA MET A 1 41.85 -1.20 -28.12
C MET A 1 40.68 -0.22 -27.88
N THR A 2 40.01 0.34 -28.91
CA THR A 2 38.88 1.29 -28.74
C THR A 2 37.50 0.64 -28.65
N ARG A 3 37.32 -0.54 -29.25
CA ARG A 3 36.04 -1.28 -29.34
C ARG A 3 35.49 -1.74 -27.98
N ASP A 4 36.36 -2.06 -27.03
CA ASP A 4 35.96 -2.51 -25.69
C ASP A 4 35.40 -1.35 -24.84
N ARG A 5 35.92 -0.13 -25.04
CA ARG A 5 35.43 1.08 -24.36
C ARG A 5 34.06 1.50 -24.85
N THR A 6 33.80 1.38 -26.15
CA THR A 6 32.48 1.69 -26.74
C THR A 6 31.43 0.67 -26.32
N ALA A 7 31.77 -0.62 -26.30
CA ALA A 7 30.86 -1.67 -25.83
C ALA A 7 30.48 -1.48 -24.34
N ALA A 8 31.46 -1.18 -23.48
CA ALA A 8 31.20 -0.89 -22.07
C ALA A 8 30.34 0.37 -21.86
N ALA A 9 30.53 1.41 -22.69
CA ALA A 9 29.71 2.62 -22.63
C ALA A 9 28.25 2.36 -23.05
N VAL A 10 28.04 1.58 -24.12
CA VAL A 10 26.71 1.21 -24.60
C VAL A 10 25.98 0.34 -23.56
N LEU A 11 26.65 -0.67 -23.00
CA LEU A 11 26.08 -1.51 -21.96
C LEU A 11 25.63 -0.68 -20.74
N LYS A 12 26.47 0.26 -20.31
CA LYS A 12 26.14 1.16 -19.20
C LYS A 12 24.89 1.99 -19.50
N ILE A 13 24.79 2.57 -20.70
CA ILE A 13 23.63 3.39 -21.09
C ILE A 13 22.37 2.52 -21.17
N LEU A 14 22.46 1.29 -21.69
CA LEU A 14 21.32 0.37 -21.72
C LEU A 14 20.83 0.01 -20.31
N VAL A 15 21.74 -0.27 -19.38
CA VAL A 15 21.38 -0.57 -17.98
C VAL A 15 20.76 0.64 -17.29
N LEU A 16 21.33 1.84 -17.46
CA LEU A 16 20.75 3.07 -16.91
C LEU A 16 19.40 3.40 -17.54
N GLY A 17 19.27 3.28 -18.86
CA GLY A 17 18.00 3.51 -19.55
C GLY A 17 16.91 2.53 -19.12
N GLY A 18 17.26 1.25 -18.88
CA GLY A 18 16.33 0.27 -18.32
C GLY A 18 15.90 0.62 -16.90
N LEU A 19 16.84 1.06 -16.05
CA LEU A 19 16.53 1.54 -14.70
C LEU A 19 15.61 2.77 -14.73
N ASP A 20 15.90 3.73 -15.60
CA ASP A 20 15.10 4.95 -15.75
C ASP A 20 13.69 4.65 -16.27
N ALA A 21 13.55 3.70 -17.21
CA ALA A 21 12.24 3.25 -17.68
C ALA A 21 11.40 2.63 -16.55
N LEU A 22 12.00 1.77 -15.73
CA LEU A 22 11.35 1.20 -14.55
C LEU A 22 10.98 2.29 -13.53
N ALA A 23 11.87 3.26 -13.31
CA ALA A 23 11.63 4.38 -12.43
C ALA A 23 10.47 5.26 -12.90
N ILE A 24 10.40 5.58 -14.19
CA ILE A 24 9.31 6.38 -14.77
C ILE A 24 7.99 5.63 -14.64
N TRP A 25 7.97 4.35 -15.00
CA TRP A 25 6.78 3.51 -14.87
C TRP A 25 6.29 3.43 -13.41
N GLY A 26 7.19 3.16 -12.47
CA GLY A 26 6.87 3.15 -11.04
C GLY A 26 6.43 4.53 -10.54
N GLY A 27 7.05 5.61 -11.02
CA GLY A 27 6.68 6.98 -10.70
C GLY A 27 5.25 7.33 -11.14
N ILE A 28 4.83 6.90 -12.34
CA ILE A 28 3.45 7.10 -12.82
C ILE A 28 2.45 6.40 -11.91
N ILE A 29 2.73 5.14 -11.52
CA ILE A 29 1.86 4.39 -10.59
C ILE A 29 1.76 5.10 -9.23
N LEU A 30 2.90 5.52 -8.66
CA LEU A 30 2.93 6.19 -7.36
C LEU A 30 2.16 7.52 -7.36
N VAL A 31 2.22 8.27 -8.46
CA VAL A 31 1.44 9.51 -8.61
C VAL A 31 -0.05 9.19 -8.78
N GLY A 32 -0.40 8.12 -9.52
CA GLY A 32 -1.78 7.65 -9.65
C GLY A 32 -2.41 7.25 -8.31
N ASP A 33 -1.63 6.64 -7.43
CA ASP A 33 -2.05 6.25 -6.07
C ASP A 33 -1.99 7.41 -5.04
N ALA A 34 -1.76 8.64 -5.49
CA ALA A 34 -1.58 9.83 -4.64
C ALA A 34 -0.44 9.74 -3.60
N ARG A 35 0.55 8.86 -3.82
CA ARG A 35 1.71 8.65 -2.93
C ARG A 35 2.87 9.57 -3.28
N PHE A 36 2.63 10.88 -3.24
CA PHE A 36 3.59 11.91 -3.69
C PHE A 36 4.96 11.85 -2.99
N LEU A 37 4.99 11.52 -1.70
CA LEU A 37 6.25 11.43 -0.94
C LEU A 37 7.15 10.32 -1.47
N LEU A 38 6.58 9.15 -1.79
CA LEU A 38 7.33 8.04 -2.36
C LEU A 38 7.77 8.34 -3.80
N ALA A 39 6.93 9.00 -4.59
CA ALA A 39 7.28 9.44 -5.95
C ALA A 39 8.45 10.43 -5.93
N ALA A 40 8.45 11.41 -5.03
CA ALA A 40 9.54 12.35 -4.86
C ALA A 40 10.85 11.66 -4.43
N LEU A 41 10.78 10.72 -3.49
CA LEU A 41 11.93 9.93 -3.05
C LEU A 41 12.53 9.11 -4.20
N LEU A 42 11.69 8.45 -4.99
CA LEU A 42 12.11 7.70 -6.17
C LEU A 42 12.80 8.59 -7.19
N LEU A 43 12.22 9.77 -7.49
CA LEU A 43 12.79 10.73 -8.42
C LEU A 43 14.17 11.23 -7.95
N VAL A 44 14.31 11.60 -6.67
CA VAL A 44 15.60 12.00 -6.09
C VAL A 44 16.62 10.86 -6.17
N GLY A 45 16.21 9.63 -5.89
CA GLY A 45 17.08 8.45 -5.98
C GLY A 45 17.60 8.21 -7.40
N VAL A 46 16.72 8.28 -8.39
CA VAL A 46 17.04 8.07 -9.81
C VAL A 46 17.94 9.17 -10.35
N LEU A 47 17.65 10.43 -10.02
CA LEU A 47 18.53 11.56 -10.34
C LEU A 47 19.90 11.43 -9.67
N GLY A 48 19.93 10.98 -8.42
CA GLY A 48 21.16 10.70 -7.68
C GLY A 48 22.00 9.63 -8.37
N ILE A 49 21.40 8.49 -8.72
CA ILE A 49 22.07 7.40 -9.45
C ILE A 49 22.58 7.90 -10.80
N ASN A 50 21.75 8.57 -11.59
CA ASN A 50 22.17 9.14 -12.87
C ASN A 50 23.35 10.09 -12.72
N PHE A 51 23.30 11.02 -11.75
CA PHE A 51 24.38 11.95 -11.48
C PHE A 51 25.68 11.24 -11.08
N LEU A 52 25.62 10.25 -10.19
CA LEU A 52 26.80 9.49 -9.75
C LEU A 52 27.41 8.67 -10.89
N PHE A 53 26.57 8.08 -11.75
CA PHE A 53 27.05 7.28 -12.88
C PHE A 53 27.52 8.12 -14.07
N LEU A 54 26.94 9.28 -14.37
CA LEU A 54 27.41 10.15 -15.46
C LEU A 54 28.62 11.01 -15.06
N SER A 55 28.70 11.47 -13.82
CA SER A 55 29.78 12.34 -13.36
C SER A 55 31.12 11.60 -13.27
N ARG A 56 32.18 12.15 -13.88
CA ARG A 56 33.56 11.63 -13.77
C ARG A 56 34.18 11.87 -12.39
N ARG A 57 33.72 12.90 -11.65
CA ARG A 57 34.21 13.23 -10.29
C ARG A 57 33.62 12.35 -9.20
N ALA A 58 32.47 11.70 -9.44
CA ALA A 58 31.79 10.85 -8.48
C ALA A 58 32.28 9.38 -8.49
N TYR A 59 33.47 9.11 -9.05
CA TYR A 59 33.99 7.74 -9.17
C TYR A 59 34.07 6.98 -7.82
N PRO A 60 34.54 7.59 -6.71
CA PRO A 60 34.57 6.91 -5.41
C PRO A 60 33.16 6.58 -4.86
N LEU A 61 32.19 7.47 -5.10
CA LEU A 61 30.82 7.29 -4.60
C LEU A 61 30.10 6.10 -5.25
N ARG A 62 30.52 5.64 -6.44
CA ARG A 62 29.94 4.46 -7.09
C ARG A 62 30.16 3.16 -6.32
N TYR A 63 31.25 3.06 -5.58
CA TYR A 63 31.55 1.89 -4.75
C TYR A 63 30.81 1.92 -3.43
N ILE A 64 30.52 3.13 -2.92
CA ILE A 64 29.78 3.34 -1.67
C ILE A 64 28.27 3.28 -1.91
N LEU A 65 27.82 3.57 -3.14
CA LEU A 65 26.43 3.62 -3.59
C LEU A 65 25.54 2.50 -3.03
N PRO A 66 25.87 1.21 -3.19
CA PRO A 66 25.04 0.14 -2.63
C PRO A 66 24.92 0.24 -1.11
N GLY A 67 26.03 0.47 -0.40
CA GLY A 67 26.03 0.66 1.06
C GLY A 67 25.26 1.91 1.50
N LEU A 68 25.36 3.00 0.74
CA LEU A 68 24.63 4.24 1.00
C LEU A 68 23.12 4.05 0.84
N VAL A 69 22.68 3.30 -0.17
CA VAL A 69 21.26 2.97 -0.36
C VAL A 69 20.73 2.19 0.84
N PHE A 70 21.44 1.14 1.27
CA PHE A 70 21.05 0.37 2.45
C PHE A 70 21.06 1.21 3.74
N PHE A 71 22.08 2.04 3.92
CA PHE A 71 22.17 2.94 5.07
C PHE A 71 20.99 3.94 5.12
N LEU A 72 20.66 4.56 3.98
CA LEU A 72 19.54 5.49 3.90
C LEU A 72 18.20 4.78 4.18
N ALA A 73 17.99 3.60 3.58
CA ALA A 73 16.75 2.85 3.69
C ALA A 73 16.54 2.20 5.07
N MET A 74 17.61 1.69 5.69
CA MET A 74 17.50 0.92 6.94
C MET A 74 17.84 1.72 8.20
N THR A 75 18.61 2.81 8.08
CA THR A 75 19.03 3.60 9.24
C THR A 75 18.41 4.97 9.22
N VAL A 76 18.60 5.73 8.14
CA VAL A 76 18.12 7.12 8.08
C VAL A 76 16.60 7.18 8.00
N TYR A 77 15.96 6.30 7.23
CA TYR A 77 14.50 6.23 7.12
C TYR A 77 13.78 5.98 8.46
N PRO A 78 14.07 4.91 9.24
CA PRO A 78 13.37 4.70 10.52
C PRO A 78 13.69 5.78 11.55
N PHE A 79 14.90 6.36 11.51
CA PHE A 79 15.24 7.50 12.35
C PHE A 79 14.36 8.72 12.01
N ALA A 80 14.30 9.12 10.74
CA ALA A 80 13.46 10.23 10.29
C ALA A 80 11.97 9.98 10.55
N TYR A 81 11.51 8.74 10.38
CA TYR A 81 10.14 8.34 10.70
C TYR A 81 9.82 8.50 12.20
N THR A 82 10.74 8.09 13.08
CA THR A 82 10.61 8.28 14.53
C THR A 82 10.53 9.75 14.89
N VAL A 83 11.39 10.59 14.29
CA VAL A 83 11.36 12.05 14.48
C VAL A 83 10.00 12.62 14.06
N ARG A 84 9.48 12.22 12.89
CA ARG A 84 8.14 12.65 12.43
C ARG A 84 7.05 12.26 13.41
N ILE A 85 7.08 11.03 13.91
CA ILE A 85 6.11 10.54 14.90
C ILE A 85 6.20 11.32 16.21
N ALA A 86 7.40 11.68 16.66
CA ALA A 86 7.60 12.43 17.90
C ALA A 86 6.91 13.81 17.88
N PHE A 87 6.67 14.38 16.70
CA PHE A 87 5.92 15.63 16.55
C PHE A 87 4.40 15.43 16.40
N THR A 88 3.91 14.19 16.38
CA THR A 88 2.49 13.86 16.27
C THR A 88 1.98 13.17 17.53
N ASN A 89 0.69 13.30 17.84
CA ASN A 89 0.06 12.57 18.95
C ASN A 89 -0.24 11.11 18.56
N PHE A 90 0.78 10.35 18.16
CA PHE A 90 0.64 8.94 17.77
C PHE A 90 0.92 8.04 18.97
N GLY A 91 -0.12 7.37 19.49
CA GLY A 91 -0.06 6.54 20.69
C GLY A 91 -1.30 5.66 20.84
N THR A 92 -1.45 4.96 21.97
CA THR A 92 -2.46 3.90 22.20
C THR A 92 -3.93 4.30 21.94
N GLY A 93 -4.26 5.60 21.87
CA GLY A 93 -5.60 6.10 21.50
C GLY A 93 -5.73 6.75 20.12
N HIS A 94 -4.64 6.89 19.36
CA HIS A 94 -4.58 7.65 18.09
C HIS A 94 -3.74 6.89 17.04
N LEU A 95 -4.05 5.61 16.86
CA LEU A 95 -3.35 4.74 15.91
C LEU A 95 -3.93 4.81 14.50
N LEU A 96 -5.24 5.06 14.39
CA LEU A 96 -5.97 5.07 13.13
C LEU A 96 -6.00 6.47 12.53
N THR A 97 -6.07 6.52 11.20
CA THR A 97 -6.37 7.77 10.50
C THR A 97 -7.83 8.16 10.74
N GLN A 98 -8.13 9.45 10.61
CA GLN A 98 -9.50 9.96 10.77
C GLN A 98 -10.50 9.23 9.86
N GLU A 99 -10.12 9.00 8.60
CA GLU A 99 -10.94 8.28 7.61
C GLU A 99 -11.27 6.86 8.07
N GLN A 100 -10.29 6.15 8.64
CA GLN A 100 -10.49 4.79 9.18
C GLN A 100 -11.41 4.80 10.39
N VAL A 101 -11.27 5.79 11.28
CA VAL A 101 -12.14 5.92 12.45
C VAL A 101 -13.59 6.18 12.03
N ILE A 102 -13.80 7.07 11.04
CA ILE A 102 -15.14 7.33 10.50
C ILE A 102 -15.75 6.05 9.94
N ALA A 103 -15.03 5.32 9.10
CA ALA A 103 -15.52 4.06 8.52
C ALA A 103 -15.93 3.04 9.59
N ILE A 104 -15.12 2.89 10.65
CA ILE A 104 -15.44 1.98 11.77
C ILE A 104 -16.67 2.44 12.55
N LEU A 105 -16.82 3.74 12.76
CA LEU A 105 -17.97 4.29 13.47
C LEU A 105 -19.25 4.18 12.65
N GLU A 106 -19.16 4.28 11.32
CA GLU A 106 -20.27 4.09 10.39
C GLU A 106 -20.70 2.62 10.27
N GLU A 107 -19.76 1.68 10.37
CA GLU A 107 -20.05 0.23 10.38
C GLU A 107 -20.65 -0.25 11.72
N ARG A 108 -20.59 0.58 12.76
CA ARG A 108 -21.02 0.18 14.10
C ARG A 108 -22.54 0.23 14.23
N ASP A 109 -23.17 -0.93 14.09
CA ASP A 109 -24.58 -1.10 14.37
C ASP A 109 -24.88 -1.02 15.88
N TYR A 110 -26.05 -0.46 16.21
CA TYR A 110 -26.63 -0.51 17.55
C TYR A 110 -28.00 -1.17 17.50
N LEU A 111 -28.35 -1.96 18.52
CA LEU A 111 -29.71 -2.48 18.67
C LEU A 111 -30.57 -1.42 19.36
N PRO A 112 -31.64 -0.92 18.69
CA PRO A 112 -32.61 -0.03 19.35
C PRO A 112 -33.30 -0.73 20.52
N ALA A 113 -33.79 0.03 21.49
CA ALA A 113 -34.54 -0.51 22.63
C ALA A 113 -35.82 -1.27 22.19
N ASP A 114 -36.39 -0.91 21.05
CA ASP A 114 -37.60 -1.49 20.47
C ASP A 114 -37.27 -2.38 19.25
N HIS A 115 -36.33 -3.32 19.44
CA HIS A 115 -35.88 -4.21 18.37
C HIS A 115 -36.79 -5.44 18.25
N ALA A 116 -37.26 -5.70 17.04
CA ALA A 116 -37.90 -6.98 16.73
C ALA A 116 -36.83 -8.09 16.73
N THR A 117 -36.93 -9.04 17.66
CA THR A 117 -36.07 -10.22 17.66
C THR A 117 -36.65 -11.27 16.72
N TYR A 118 -35.95 -11.57 15.63
CA TYR A 118 -36.32 -12.63 14.70
C TYR A 118 -35.60 -13.93 15.09
N ARG A 119 -36.34 -15.02 15.27
CA ARG A 119 -35.74 -16.36 15.40
C ARG A 119 -35.46 -16.90 14.00
N PHE A 120 -34.21 -17.24 13.71
CA PHE A 120 -33.86 -17.86 12.45
C PHE A 120 -33.69 -19.38 12.62
N HIS A 121 -34.15 -20.14 11.63
CA HIS A 121 -33.83 -21.55 11.44
C HIS A 121 -33.25 -21.74 10.04
N ALA A 122 -32.03 -22.26 9.97
CA ALA A 122 -31.39 -22.60 8.70
C ALA A 122 -31.75 -24.03 8.31
N PHE A 123 -32.30 -24.19 7.10
CA PHE A 123 -32.64 -25.48 6.52
C PHE A 123 -31.91 -25.65 5.18
N ARG A 124 -31.58 -26.89 4.85
CA ARG A 124 -31.00 -27.25 3.56
C ARG A 124 -32.04 -28.05 2.78
N ASN A 125 -32.34 -27.62 1.56
CA ASN A 125 -33.24 -28.38 0.67
C ASN A 125 -32.53 -29.63 0.11
N GLU A 126 -33.27 -30.59 -0.44
CA GLU A 126 -32.73 -31.80 -1.09
C GLU A 126 -31.78 -31.48 -2.25
N ALA A 127 -31.91 -30.30 -2.86
CA ALA A 127 -31.00 -29.76 -3.88
C ALA A 127 -29.67 -29.20 -3.33
N GLY A 128 -29.46 -29.22 -2.00
CA GLY A 128 -28.24 -28.73 -1.36
C GLY A 128 -28.21 -27.22 -1.04
N GLU A 129 -29.23 -26.47 -1.45
CA GLU A 129 -29.37 -25.03 -1.22
C GLU A 129 -29.72 -24.71 0.24
N MET A 130 -29.02 -23.72 0.82
CA MET A 130 -29.32 -23.19 2.15
C MET A 130 -30.46 -22.19 2.08
N ARG A 131 -31.48 -22.37 2.92
CA ARG A 131 -32.60 -21.44 3.07
C ARG A 131 -32.76 -21.04 4.53
N LEU A 132 -33.08 -19.78 4.76
CA LEU A 132 -33.30 -19.22 6.09
C LEU A 132 -34.80 -18.99 6.30
N LEU A 133 -35.32 -19.57 7.38
CA LEU A 133 -36.67 -19.32 7.88
C LEU A 133 -36.57 -18.32 9.03
N LEU A 134 -37.18 -17.16 8.88
CA LEU A 134 -37.23 -16.10 9.89
C LEU A 134 -38.63 -16.07 10.49
N THR A 135 -38.74 -16.32 11.79
CA THR A 135 -40.01 -16.24 12.53
C THR A 135 -40.02 -14.96 13.36
N THR A 136 -41.00 -14.11 13.07
CA THR A 136 -41.25 -12.85 13.80
C THR A 136 -41.93 -13.14 15.15
N ALA A 137 -41.78 -12.24 16.13
CA ALA A 137 -42.43 -12.36 17.44
C ALA A 137 -43.97 -12.49 17.36
N ASP A 138 -44.59 -11.98 16.29
CA ASP A 138 -46.04 -12.04 16.01
C ASP A 138 -46.50 -13.37 15.38
N GLY A 139 -45.60 -14.36 15.25
CA GLY A 139 -45.92 -15.68 14.69
C GLY A 139 -45.94 -15.74 13.16
N VAL A 140 -45.63 -14.63 12.47
CA VAL A 140 -45.50 -14.59 11.01
C VAL A 140 -44.16 -15.20 10.59
N THR A 141 -44.23 -16.23 9.75
CA THR A 141 -43.09 -16.95 9.20
C THR A 141 -42.72 -16.41 7.82
N LEU A 142 -41.52 -15.85 7.69
CA LEU A 142 -40.97 -15.32 6.45
C LEU A 142 -39.89 -16.29 5.94
N LEU A 143 -40.04 -16.76 4.70
CA LEU A 143 -39.05 -17.60 4.03
C LEU A 143 -38.15 -16.71 3.18
N ALA A 144 -36.87 -16.60 3.55
CA ALA A 144 -35.89 -15.93 2.70
C ALA A 144 -35.47 -16.88 1.58
N VAL A 145 -35.97 -16.63 0.37
CA VAL A 145 -35.54 -17.29 -0.87
C VAL A 145 -34.69 -16.29 -1.64
N GLY A 146 -33.38 -16.32 -1.42
CA GLY A 146 -32.41 -15.49 -2.13
C GLY A 146 -31.31 -16.35 -2.72
N ASP A 147 -31.01 -16.16 -4.00
CA ASP A 147 -29.91 -16.80 -4.75
C ASP A 147 -28.51 -16.24 -4.38
N ARG A 148 -28.44 -15.44 -3.31
CA ARG A 148 -27.21 -14.92 -2.71
C ARG A 148 -27.39 -14.85 -1.20
N LEU A 149 -26.88 -15.87 -0.53
CA LEU A 149 -26.45 -15.81 0.87
C LEU A 149 -24.96 -15.49 0.90
#